data_AF-A0A250WSX9-F1
#
_entry.id   AF-A0A250WSX9-F1
#
_cell.length_a   1.000
_cell.length_b   1.000
_cell.length_c   1.000
_cell.angle_alpha   90.00
_cell.angle_beta   90.00
_cell.angle_gamma   90.00
#
_symmetry.space_group_name_H-M   'P 1'
#
loop_
_entity.id
_entity.type
_entity.pdbx_description
1 polymer ?
#
loop_
_entity_poly.entity_id
_entity_poly.type
_entity_poly.pdbx_seq_one_letter_code
_entity_poly.pdbx_strand_id
1 'polypeptide(L)'
;MASSTQGIVALFENVPLLSAVFSFSLAQLFKFLLHYAKHGRWDVTRLWGSGGMPSSHTAFVTGLTMAVCLVEGTGSSSFAISMVLTAITAYDATGVRQHAGRQASVINALITTLPPEHPVQDHEYAGKLRDQLGHTPLEVLMGGILGILVGILVHGISLAAGKTS
;
A
#
# COMPACT_ATOMS: atom_id res chain seq x y z
N MET A 1 31.37 -13.09 14.03
CA MET A 1 30.73 -13.04 12.69
C MET A 1 29.59 -14.06 12.50
N ALA A 2 29.30 -14.96 13.44
CA ALA A 2 28.16 -15.89 13.35
C ALA A 2 26.78 -15.29 13.73
N SER A 3 26.74 -14.10 14.34
CA SER A 3 25.50 -13.44 14.79
C SER A 3 24.71 -12.79 13.64
N SER A 4 25.40 -12.21 12.65
CA SER A 4 24.75 -11.51 11.54
C SER A 4 23.98 -12.46 10.60
N THR A 5 24.52 -13.65 10.36
CA THR A 5 23.89 -14.65 9.47
C THR A 5 22.63 -15.26 10.09
N GLN A 6 22.61 -15.46 11.42
CA GLN A 6 21.41 -15.91 12.14
C GLN A 6 20.28 -14.88 12.08
N GLY A 7 20.61 -13.58 12.17
CA GLY A 7 19.63 -12.51 12.06
C GLY A 7 18.96 -12.45 10.67
N ILE A 8 19.73 -12.64 9.59
CA ILE A 8 19.18 -12.63 8.23
C ILE A 8 18.26 -13.84 8.01
N VAL A 9 18.67 -15.03 8.46
CA VAL A 9 17.83 -16.25 8.34
C VAL A 9 16.53 -16.08 9.12
N ALA A 10 16.56 -15.48 10.32
CA ALA A 10 15.36 -15.23 11.12
C ALA A 10 14.33 -14.31 10.42
N LEU A 11 14.76 -13.39 9.55
CA LEU A 11 13.83 -12.56 8.75
C LEU A 11 13.01 -13.41 7.76
N PHE A 12 13.60 -14.47 7.22
CA PHE A 12 12.93 -15.40 6.30
C PHE A 12 12.09 -16.47 7.01
N GLU A 13 12.08 -16.47 8.34
CA GLU A 13 11.22 -17.33 9.16
C GLU A 13 10.10 -16.55 9.85
N ASN A 14 10.18 -15.22 9.86
CA ASN A 14 9.20 -14.34 10.47
C ASN A 14 7.92 -14.29 9.63
N VAL A 15 6.94 -15.13 9.98
CA VAL A 15 5.64 -15.26 9.31
C VAL A 15 4.91 -13.92 9.17
N PRO A 16 4.80 -13.07 10.22
CA PRO A 16 4.24 -11.73 10.07
C PRO A 16 4.93 -10.87 9.01
N LEU A 17 6.26 -10.82 9.01
CA LEU A 17 7.03 -10.03 8.04
C LEU A 17 6.86 -10.57 6.62
N LEU A 18 6.96 -11.87 6.43
CA LEU A 18 6.73 -12.52 5.14
C LEU A 18 5.33 -12.22 4.60
N SER A 19 4.31 -12.35 5.46
CA SER A 19 2.92 -12.06 5.09
C SER A 19 2.75 -10.62 4.60
N ALA A 20 3.40 -9.65 5.27
CA ALA A 20 3.40 -8.26 4.84
C ALA A 20 4.04 -8.09 3.45
N VAL A 21 5.26 -8.59 3.27
CA VAL A 21 6.04 -8.45 2.01
C VAL A 21 5.34 -9.14 0.84
N PHE A 22 4.79 -10.34 1.04
CA PHE A 22 4.03 -11.05 0.01
C PHE A 22 2.74 -10.31 -0.33
N SER A 23 2.03 -9.78 0.66
CA SER A 23 0.80 -9.00 0.42
C SER A 23 1.08 -7.76 -0.43
N PHE A 24 2.16 -7.04 -0.12
CA PHE A 24 2.59 -5.88 -0.90
C PHE A 24 2.99 -6.27 -2.34
N SER A 25 3.82 -7.31 -2.47
CA SER A 25 4.31 -7.76 -3.78
C SER A 25 3.16 -8.22 -4.68
N LEU A 26 2.21 -8.97 -4.11
CA LEU A 26 1.03 -9.44 -4.83
C LEU A 26 0.09 -8.29 -5.22
N ALA A 27 -0.08 -7.29 -4.34
CA ALA A 27 -0.86 -6.10 -4.67
C ALA A 27 -0.24 -5.31 -5.83
N GLN A 28 1.08 -5.14 -5.85
CA GLN A 28 1.77 -4.48 -6.95
C GLN A 28 1.69 -5.29 -8.26
N LEU A 29 1.81 -6.61 -8.17
CA LEU A 29 1.61 -7.49 -9.32
C LEU A 29 0.19 -7.36 -9.89
N PHE A 30 -0.84 -7.36 -9.05
CA PHE A 30 -2.22 -7.17 -9.50
C PHE A 30 -2.45 -5.80 -10.13
N LYS A 31 -1.91 -4.73 -9.56
CA LYS A 31 -1.99 -3.39 -10.18
C LYS A 31 -1.38 -3.39 -11.59
N PHE A 32 -0.22 -4.02 -11.75
CA PHE A 32 0.48 -4.12 -13.02
C PHE A 32 -0.33 -4.93 -14.05
N LEU A 33 -0.86 -6.09 -13.67
CA LEU A 33 -1.70 -6.93 -14.53
C LEU A 33 -3.01 -6.27 -14.91
N LEU A 34 -3.71 -5.65 -13.95
CA LEU A 34 -4.97 -4.94 -14.20
C LEU A 34 -4.76 -3.72 -15.10
N HIS A 35 -3.65 -3.00 -14.95
CA HIS A 35 -3.32 -1.89 -15.82
C HIS A 35 -3.12 -2.36 -17.27
N TYR A 36 -2.34 -3.43 -17.46
CA TYR A 36 -2.10 -4.02 -18.77
C TYR A 36 -3.41 -4.50 -19.42
N ALA A 37 -4.25 -5.24 -18.69
CA ALA A 37 -5.52 -5.74 -19.20
C ALA A 37 -6.47 -4.61 -19.65
N LYS A 38 -6.42 -3.45 -18.97
CA LYS A 38 -7.34 -2.34 -19.24
C LYS A 38 -6.87 -1.40 -20.35
N HIS A 39 -5.56 -1.24 -20.55
CA HIS A 39 -5.02 -0.27 -21.52
C HIS A 39 -4.21 -0.91 -22.66
N GLY A 40 -3.93 -2.22 -22.61
CA GLY A 40 -3.14 -2.94 -23.61
C GLY A 40 -1.70 -2.44 -23.77
N ARG A 41 -1.21 -1.63 -22.82
CA ARG A 41 0.12 -1.01 -22.86
C ARG A 41 0.85 -1.28 -21.55
N TRP A 42 2.11 -1.67 -21.68
CA TRP A 42 3.03 -1.80 -20.56
C TRP A 42 3.46 -0.39 -20.13
N ASP A 43 3.01 0.04 -18.96
CA ASP A 43 3.44 1.30 -18.37
C ASP A 43 4.07 1.02 -17.00
N VAL A 44 5.41 0.92 -17.00
CA VAL A 44 6.21 0.62 -15.80
C VAL A 44 6.13 1.77 -14.78
N THR A 45 5.77 2.99 -15.22
CA THR A 45 5.63 4.14 -14.32
C THR A 45 4.46 3.96 -13.33
N ARG A 46 3.49 3.10 -13.66
CA ARG A 46 2.36 2.75 -12.77
C ARG A 46 2.75 1.91 -11.57
N LEU A 47 3.89 1.21 -11.60
CA LEU A 47 4.40 0.49 -10.42
C LEU A 47 4.80 1.44 -9.29
N TRP A 48 5.19 2.67 -9.64
CA TRP A 48 5.64 3.72 -8.72
C TRP A 48 4.65 4.90 -8.62
N GLY A 49 3.54 4.82 -9.36
CA GLY A 49 2.47 5.82 -9.33
C GLY A 49 1.61 5.70 -8.07
N SER A 50 1.08 6.83 -7.60
CA SER A 50 0.01 6.86 -6.59
C SER A 50 -1.31 6.35 -7.20
N GLY A 51 -2.12 5.64 -6.40
CA GLY A 51 -3.44 5.14 -6.83
C GLY A 51 -3.44 3.71 -7.42
N GLY A 52 -4.62 3.22 -7.80
CA GLY A 52 -4.83 1.91 -8.42
C GLY A 52 -5.30 0.81 -7.46
N MET A 53 -6.08 -0.12 -8.00
CA MET A 53 -6.64 -1.27 -7.26
C MET A 53 -5.75 -2.52 -7.42
N PRO A 54 -5.49 -3.29 -6.35
CA PRO A 54 -5.76 -3.03 -4.93
C PRO A 54 -4.67 -2.16 -4.26
N SER A 55 -4.99 -1.48 -3.15
CA SER A 55 -4.01 -0.68 -2.39
C SER A 55 -2.88 -1.54 -1.81
N SER A 56 -1.64 -1.31 -2.26
CA SER A 56 -0.46 -2.07 -1.80
C SER A 56 -0.04 -1.72 -0.38
N HIS A 57 -0.18 -0.47 0.05
CA HIS A 57 0.10 -0.06 1.43
C HIS A 57 -0.90 -0.69 2.40
N THR A 58 -2.18 -0.73 2.01
CA THR A 58 -3.22 -1.37 2.83
C THR A 58 -3.02 -2.88 2.88
N ALA A 59 -2.71 -3.52 1.75
CA ALA A 59 -2.41 -4.95 1.71
C ALA A 59 -1.21 -5.32 2.60
N PHE A 60 -0.15 -4.50 2.59
CA PHE A 60 1.03 -4.70 3.42
C PHE A 60 0.70 -4.75 4.91
N VAL A 61 0.03 -3.72 5.43
CA VAL A 61 -0.26 -3.62 6.87
C VAL A 61 -1.36 -4.60 7.31
N THR A 62 -2.37 -4.85 6.49
CA THR A 62 -3.42 -5.83 6.81
C THR A 62 -2.91 -7.27 6.78
N GLY A 63 -2.00 -7.61 5.86
CA GLY A 63 -1.32 -8.90 5.85
C GLY A 63 -0.44 -9.11 7.08
N LEU A 64 0.27 -8.07 7.52
CA LEU A 64 1.00 -8.09 8.79
C LEU A 64 0.05 -8.34 9.96
N THR A 65 -0.99 -7.51 10.12
CA THR A 65 -1.94 -7.61 11.24
C THR A 65 -2.62 -8.97 11.28
N MET A 66 -3.03 -9.52 10.13
CA MET A 66 -3.67 -10.83 10.08
C MET A 66 -2.70 -11.94 10.50
N ALA A 67 -1.45 -11.89 10.05
CA ALA A 67 -0.45 -12.88 10.44
C ALA A 67 -0.08 -12.78 11.94
N VAL A 68 0.06 -11.57 12.49
CA VAL A 68 0.24 -11.37 13.94
C VAL A 68 -0.96 -11.91 14.73
N CYS A 69 -2.18 -11.67 14.25
CA CYS A 69 -3.39 -12.23 14.84
C CYS A 69 -3.36 -13.75 14.91
N LEU A 70 -2.92 -14.41 13.83
CA LEU A 70 -2.86 -15.87 13.75
C LEU A 70 -1.72 -16.48 14.58
N VAL A 71 -0.56 -15.82 14.64
CA VAL A 71 0.63 -16.32 15.35
C VAL A 71 0.57 -16.03 16.85
N GLU A 72 0.21 -14.80 17.23
CA GLU A 72 0.29 -14.34 18.63
C GLU A 72 -1.09 -14.15 19.29
N GLY A 73 -2.17 -14.17 18.51
CA GLY A 73 -3.52 -13.93 19.01
C GLY A 73 -3.86 -12.45 19.21
N THR A 74 -5.16 -12.17 19.36
CA THR A 74 -5.67 -10.80 19.53
C THR A 74 -5.34 -10.16 20.89
N GLY A 75 -4.89 -10.96 21.86
CA GLY A 75 -4.47 -10.48 23.18
C GLY A 75 -3.04 -9.96 23.23
N SER A 76 -2.25 -10.13 22.16
CA SER A 76 -0.84 -9.73 22.15
C SER A 76 -0.68 -8.21 21.97
N SER A 77 0.38 -7.64 22.57
CA SER A 77 0.74 -6.24 22.37
C SER A 77 1.12 -5.97 20.91
N SER A 78 1.76 -6.92 20.23
CA SER A 78 2.10 -6.82 18.81
C SER A 78 0.84 -6.73 17.94
N PHE A 79 -0.21 -7.49 18.25
CA PHE A 79 -1.49 -7.38 17.55
C PHE A 79 -2.08 -5.99 17.69
N ALA A 80 -2.14 -5.46 18.92
CA ALA A 80 -2.64 -4.11 19.18
C ALA A 80 -1.87 -3.03 18.39
N ILE A 81 -0.53 -3.09 18.40
CA ILE A 81 0.33 -2.17 17.65
C ILE A 81 0.07 -2.29 16.14
N SER A 82 0.03 -3.51 15.61
CA SER A 82 -0.19 -3.75 14.19
C SER A 82 -1.58 -3.27 13.74
N MET A 83 -2.61 -3.46 14.56
CA MET A 83 -3.98 -3.04 14.26
C MET A 83 -4.10 -1.52 14.22
N VAL A 84 -3.50 -0.82 15.19
CA VAL A 84 -3.43 0.65 15.21
C VAL A 84 -2.68 1.17 13.98
N LEU A 85 -1.54 0.56 13.64
CA LEU A 85 -0.77 0.93 12.44
C LEU A 85 -1.60 0.74 11.17
N THR A 86 -2.34 -0.36 11.07
CA THR A 86 -3.25 -0.64 9.95
C THR A 86 -4.34 0.42 9.85
N ALA A 87 -4.98 0.80 10.96
CA ALA A 87 -6.01 1.84 10.98
C ALA A 87 -5.46 3.20 10.53
N ILE A 88 -4.30 3.62 11.05
CA ILE A 88 -3.65 4.89 10.68
C ILE A 88 -3.30 4.89 9.18
N THR A 89 -2.73 3.79 8.68
CA THR A 89 -2.33 3.67 7.27
C THR A 89 -3.54 3.69 6.34
N ALA A 90 -4.64 3.01 6.71
CA ALA A 90 -5.88 3.02 5.95
C ALA A 90 -6.52 4.43 5.92
N TYR A 91 -6.47 5.15 7.04
CA TYR A 91 -6.97 6.51 7.14
C TYR A 91 -6.13 7.50 6.31
N ASP A 92 -4.79 7.43 6.38
CA ASP A 92 -3.92 8.30 5.57
C ASP A 92 -4.10 8.05 4.06
N ALA A 93 -4.25 6.78 3.66
CA ALA A 93 -4.44 6.39 2.27
C ALA A 93 -5.78 6.89 1.68
N THR A 94 -6.85 6.89 2.47
CA THR A 94 -8.21 7.27 2.02
C THR A 94 -8.58 8.73 2.26
N GLY A 95 -8.18 9.29 3.40
CA GLY A 95 -8.59 10.63 3.84
C GLY A 95 -7.60 11.69 3.38
N VAL A 96 -6.46 11.78 4.06
CA VAL A 96 -5.52 12.91 3.94
C VAL A 96 -5.04 13.09 2.50
N ARG A 97 -4.58 12.01 1.87
CA ARG A 97 -4.02 12.09 0.52
C ARG A 97 -5.07 12.41 -0.55
N GLN A 98 -6.30 11.88 -0.42
CA GLN A 98 -7.38 12.24 -1.36
C GLN A 98 -7.79 13.71 -1.25
N HIS A 99 -7.84 14.27 -0.04
CA HIS A 99 -8.13 15.69 0.13
C HIS A 99 -7.06 16.57 -0.50
N ALA A 100 -5.77 16.21 -0.35
CA ALA A 100 -4.68 16.90 -1.03
C ALA A 100 -4.79 16.82 -2.56
N GLY A 101 -5.19 15.66 -3.11
CA GLY A 101 -5.46 15.49 -4.55
C GLY A 101 -6.61 16.36 -5.05
N ARG A 102 -7.70 16.44 -4.30
CA ARG A 102 -8.82 17.34 -4.61
C ARG A 102 -8.39 18.80 -4.58
N GLN A 103 -7.61 19.21 -3.59
CA GLN A 103 -7.04 20.56 -3.54
C GLN A 103 -6.15 20.85 -4.75
N ALA A 104 -5.25 19.93 -5.11
CA ALA A 104 -4.42 20.03 -6.31
C ALA A 104 -5.26 20.19 -7.59
N SER A 105 -6.35 19.43 -7.73
CA SER A 105 -7.26 19.55 -8.88
C SER A 105 -7.92 20.94 -8.98
N VAL A 106 -8.35 21.49 -7.84
CA VAL A 106 -8.98 22.81 -7.77
C VAL A 106 -7.95 23.90 -8.07
N ILE A 107 -6.73 23.79 -7.53
CA ILE A 107 -5.64 24.75 -7.81
C ILE A 107 -5.26 24.72 -9.30
N ASN A 108 -5.09 23.53 -9.88
CA ASN A 108 -4.82 23.40 -11.31
C ASN A 108 -5.91 24.06 -12.17
N ALA A 109 -7.19 23.87 -11.81
CA ALA A 109 -8.31 24.51 -12.50
C ALA A 109 -8.29 26.05 -12.36
N LEU A 110 -8.03 26.56 -11.15
CA LEU A 110 -7.89 28.00 -10.91
C LEU A 110 -6.78 28.62 -11.75
N ILE A 111 -5.59 27.98 -11.81
CA ILE A 111 -4.46 28.47 -12.61
C ILE A 111 -4.84 28.60 -14.09
N THR A 112 -5.59 27.62 -14.64
CA THR A 112 -6.04 27.66 -16.04
C THR A 112 -7.05 28.76 -16.34
N THR A 113 -7.72 29.31 -15.32
CA THR A 113 -8.67 30.43 -15.49
C THR A 113 -8.02 31.81 -15.40
N LEU A 114 -6.75 31.90 -14.97
CA LEU A 114 -6.04 33.17 -14.85
C LEU A 114 -5.63 33.72 -16.24
N PRO A 115 -5.44 35.05 -16.36
CA PRO A 115 -4.91 35.65 -17.58
C PRO A 115 -3.52 35.09 -17.95
N PRO A 116 -3.16 35.05 -19.25
CA PRO A 116 -1.85 34.58 -19.70
C PRO A 116 -0.66 35.35 -19.12
N GLU A 117 -0.88 36.63 -18.78
CA GLU A 117 0.13 37.53 -18.24
C GLU A 117 0.28 37.42 -16.71
N HIS A 118 -0.48 36.53 -16.06
CA HIS A 118 -0.40 36.35 -14.62
C HIS A 118 0.92 35.63 -14.25
N PRO A 119 1.69 36.10 -13.25
CA PRO A 119 3.01 35.54 -12.89
C PRO A 119 3.03 34.05 -12.55
N VAL A 120 1.88 33.47 -12.20
CA VAL A 120 1.70 32.05 -11.87
C VAL A 120 1.55 31.17 -13.12
N GLN A 121 1.26 31.76 -14.28
CA GLN A 121 1.26 31.05 -15.56
C GLN A 121 2.66 30.85 -16.15
N ASP A 122 3.67 31.57 -15.64
CA ASP A 122 5.06 31.30 -16.01
C ASP A 122 5.42 29.85 -15.69
N HIS A 123 6.06 29.19 -16.66
CA HIS A 123 6.36 27.76 -16.66
C HIS A 123 7.16 27.26 -15.44
N GLU A 124 7.78 28.17 -14.68
CA GLU A 124 8.50 27.87 -13.43
C GLU A 124 7.56 27.51 -12.27
N TYR A 125 6.34 28.08 -12.21
CA TYR A 125 5.32 27.79 -11.19
C TYR A 125 4.14 26.97 -11.72
N ALA A 126 3.95 26.92 -13.04
CA ALA A 126 2.83 26.25 -13.71
C ALA A 126 2.97 24.71 -13.83
N GLY A 127 3.83 24.08 -13.03
CA GLY A 127 3.87 22.62 -12.94
C GLY A 127 2.53 22.09 -12.45
N LYS A 128 1.81 21.29 -13.27
CA LYS A 128 0.54 20.67 -12.84
C LYS A 128 0.78 19.88 -11.55
N LEU A 129 0.08 20.27 -10.49
CA LEU A 129 0.06 19.50 -9.25
C LEU A 129 -0.53 18.12 -9.53
N ARG A 130 -0.02 17.08 -8.87
CA ARG A 130 -0.59 15.73 -9.00
C ARG A 130 -1.96 15.73 -8.31
N ASP A 131 -3.00 15.65 -9.12
CA ASP A 131 -4.41 15.59 -8.70
C ASP A 131 -4.83 14.18 -8.23
N GLN A 132 -4.11 13.14 -8.65
CA GLN A 132 -4.29 11.76 -8.19
C GLN A 132 -3.40 11.43 -6.98
N LEU A 133 -3.72 12.03 -5.83
CA LEU A 133 -3.09 11.69 -4.55
C LEU A 133 -4.03 10.78 -3.73
N GLY A 134 -3.49 9.67 -3.21
CA GLY A 134 -4.24 8.73 -2.37
C GLY A 134 -4.91 7.58 -3.13
N HIS A 135 -5.70 6.81 -2.37
CA HIS A 135 -6.45 5.65 -2.85
C HIS A 135 -7.95 5.84 -2.61
N THR A 136 -8.79 5.34 -3.52
CA THR A 136 -10.23 5.32 -3.27
C THR A 136 -10.56 4.40 -2.08
N PRO A 137 -11.67 4.61 -1.36
CA PRO A 137 -12.04 3.71 -0.25
C PRO A 137 -12.17 2.26 -0.69
N LEU A 138 -12.64 2.04 -1.92
CA LEU A 138 -12.72 0.71 -2.53
C LEU A 138 -11.35 0.09 -2.79
N GLU A 139 -10.37 0.87 -3.26
CA GLU A 139 -8.99 0.39 -3.45
C GLU A 139 -8.36 -0.05 -2.12
N VAL A 140 -8.61 0.71 -1.04
CA VAL A 140 -8.16 0.38 0.31
C VAL A 140 -8.85 -0.88 0.82
N LEU A 141 -10.16 -1.00 0.65
CA LEU A 141 -10.90 -2.21 1.02
C LEU A 141 -10.38 -3.46 0.30
N MET A 142 -10.17 -3.38 -1.02
CA MET A 142 -9.62 -4.49 -1.81
C MET A 142 -8.18 -4.83 -1.40
N GLY A 143 -7.38 -3.82 -1.05
CA GLY A 143 -6.06 -4.03 -0.45
C GLY A 143 -6.16 -4.78 0.87
N GLY A 144 -7.11 -4.40 1.73
CA GLY A 144 -7.32 -5.06 3.01
C GLY A 144 -7.76 -6.51 2.89
N ILE A 145 -8.70 -6.81 1.99
CA ILE A 145 -9.13 -8.18 1.70
C ILE A 145 -7.94 -9.01 1.20
N LEU A 146 -7.15 -8.45 0.26
CA LEU A 146 -5.96 -9.13 -0.26
C LEU A 146 -4.95 -9.45 0.86
N GLY A 147 -4.64 -8.47 1.71
CA GLY A 147 -3.71 -8.69 2.82
C GLY A 147 -4.20 -9.76 3.79
N ILE A 148 -5.48 -9.75 4.17
CA ILE A 148 -6.06 -10.79 5.04
C ILE A 148 -5.90 -12.18 4.40
N LEU A 149 -6.26 -12.34 3.13
CA LEU A 149 -6.17 -13.62 2.41
C LEU A 149 -4.72 -14.12 2.34
N VAL A 150 -3.77 -13.22 2.04
CA VAL A 150 -2.34 -13.57 1.99
C VAL A 150 -1.82 -13.94 3.37
N GLY A 151 -2.18 -13.22 4.43
CA GLY A 151 -1.79 -13.54 5.81
C GLY A 151 -2.26 -14.93 6.23
N ILE A 152 -3.51 -15.29 5.92
CA ILE A 152 -4.05 -16.65 6.15
C ILE A 152 -3.25 -17.69 5.36
N LEU A 153 -2.99 -17.42 4.08
CA LEU A 153 -2.27 -18.35 3.20
C LEU A 153 -0.84 -18.60 3.67
N VAL A 154 -0.08 -17.54 3.96
CA VAL A 154 1.33 -17.64 4.39
C VAL A 154 1.42 -18.36 5.74
N HIS A 155 0.53 -18.04 6.68
CA HIS A 155 0.47 -18.76 7.96
C HIS A 155 0.12 -20.24 7.77
N GLY A 156 -0.88 -20.56 6.93
CA GLY A 156 -1.24 -21.94 6.60
C GLY A 156 -0.10 -22.74 5.97
N ILE A 157 0.68 -22.12 5.07
CA ILE A 157 1.89 -22.72 4.49
C ILE A 157 2.95 -22.96 5.57
N SER A 158 3.14 -22.02 6.51
CA SER A 158 4.07 -22.19 7.63
C SER A 158 3.71 -23.39 8.51
N LEU A 159 2.41 -23.55 8.81
CA LEU A 159 1.91 -24.70 9.56
C LEU A 159 2.15 -26.02 8.81
N ALA A 160 1.86 -26.06 7.52
CA ALA A 160 2.10 -27.24 6.68
C ALA A 160 3.60 -27.60 6.56
N ALA A 161 4.48 -26.61 6.64
CA ALA A 161 5.93 -26.79 6.64
C ALA A 161 6.50 -27.23 8.00
N GLY A 162 5.66 -27.44 9.02
CA GLY A 162 6.09 -27.82 10.37
C GLY A 162 6.83 -26.72 11.12
N LYS A 163 6.78 -25.47 10.64
CA LYS A 163 7.36 -24.31 11.29
C LYS A 163 6.35 -23.74 12.27
N THR A 164 6.28 -24.34 13.46
CA THR A 164 5.66 -23.74 14.64
C THR A 164 6.75 -23.07 15.44
N SER A 165 6.77 -21.74 15.46
CA SER A 165 7.61 -20.97 16.38
C SER A 165 6.74 -20.03 17.20
#